data_AF-A0A7C2NYH1-F1
#
_entry.id   AF-A0A7C2NYH1-F1
#
_cell.length_a   1.000
_cell.length_b   1.000
_cell.length_c   1.000
_cell.angle_alpha   90.00
_cell.angle_beta   90.00
_cell.angle_gamma   90.00
#
_symmetry.space_group_name_H-M   'P 1'
#
loop_
_entity.id
_entity.type
_entity.pdbx_description
1 polymer ?
#
loop_
_entity_poly.entity_id
_entity_poly.type
_entity_poly.pdbx_seq_one_letter_code
_entity_poly.pdbx_strand_id
1 'polypeptide(L)'
;MGELKVFINGREVKAKEGSTILETALEAGIYIPYLCHHPNLPPIGECGLCLVRVNGMGLVNACDTLVEEGMKIVTENEEIASLRRERLTGLLMSHLFRMHRLLEISQM
;
A
#
# COMPACT_ATOMS: atom_id res chain seq x y z
N MET A 1 -13.72 -19.22 -10.58
CA MET A 1 -12.85 -18.14 -10.10
C MET A 1 -11.53 -18.32 -10.82
N GLY A 2 -11.18 -17.41 -11.73
CA GLY A 2 -9.92 -17.50 -12.46
C GLY A 2 -8.73 -17.35 -11.50
N GLU A 3 -7.70 -18.17 -11.70
CA GLU A 3 -6.38 -17.93 -11.12
C GLU A 3 -5.57 -17.15 -12.15
N LEU A 4 -4.97 -16.04 -11.71
CA LEU A 4 -4.05 -15.24 -12.50
C LEU A 4 -2.61 -15.49 -12.02
N LYS A 5 -1.63 -15.42 -12.92
CA LYS A 5 -0.22 -15.45 -12.55
C LYS A 5 0.37 -14.06 -12.52
N VAL A 6 0.94 -13.67 -11.40
CA VAL A 6 1.66 -12.41 -11.24
C VAL A 6 3.07 -12.65 -10.69
N PHE A 7 3.95 -11.68 -10.86
CA PHE A 7 5.33 -11.74 -10.40
C PHE A 7 5.57 -10.62 -9.39
N ILE A 8 5.79 -10.98 -8.13
CA ILE A 8 6.10 -10.01 -7.06
C ILE A 8 7.56 -10.20 -6.67
N ASN A 9 8.40 -9.18 -6.87
CA ASN A 9 9.85 -9.23 -6.66
C ASN A 9 10.54 -10.40 -7.38
N GLY A 10 10.05 -10.75 -8.59
CA GLY A 10 10.55 -11.87 -9.38
C GLY A 10 10.05 -13.25 -8.96
N ARG A 11 9.25 -13.36 -7.88
CA ARG A 11 8.60 -14.60 -7.47
C ARG A 11 7.24 -14.74 -8.15
N GLU A 12 6.99 -15.88 -8.79
CA GLU A 12 5.67 -16.23 -9.32
C GLU A 12 4.69 -16.44 -8.16
N VAL A 13 3.55 -15.75 -8.21
CA VAL A 13 2.48 -15.77 -7.23
C VAL A 13 1.16 -16.00 -7.97
N LYS A 14 0.34 -16.90 -7.42
CA LYS A 14 -1.03 -17.11 -7.90
C LYS A 14 -1.93 -16.07 -7.24
N ALA A 15 -2.63 -15.30 -8.05
CA ALA A 15 -3.60 -14.32 -7.61
C ALA A 15 -5.02 -14.79 -7.95
N LYS A 16 -5.99 -14.36 -7.16
CA LYS A 16 -7.40 -14.58 -7.49
C LYS A 16 -7.83 -13.46 -8.42
N GLU A 17 -8.60 -13.80 -9.45
CA GLU A 17 -9.21 -12.79 -10.29
C GLU A 17 -10.07 -11.84 -9.45
N GLY A 18 -9.82 -10.53 -9.59
CA GLY A 18 -10.49 -9.49 -8.82
C GLY A 18 -9.88 -9.18 -7.44
N SER A 19 -8.79 -9.86 -7.02
CA SER A 19 -8.05 -9.43 -5.83
C SER A 19 -7.12 -8.26 -6.13
N THR A 20 -6.84 -7.47 -5.10
CA THR A 20 -5.86 -6.38 -5.16
C THR A 20 -4.44 -6.90 -5.09
N ILE A 21 -3.46 -6.08 -5.48
CA ILE A 21 -2.03 -6.39 -5.33
C ILE A 21 -1.70 -6.64 -3.85
N LEU A 22 -2.27 -5.85 -2.93
CA LEU A 22 -2.02 -5.98 -1.50
C LEU A 22 -2.53 -7.33 -0.97
N GLU A 23 -3.76 -7.71 -1.26
CA GLU A 23 -4.33 -8.99 -0.83
C GLU A 23 -3.51 -10.16 -1.37
N THR A 24 -3.15 -10.10 -2.66
CA THR A 24 -2.33 -11.12 -3.32
C THR A 24 -0.96 -11.25 -2.66
N ALA A 25 -0.32 -10.14 -2.32
CA ALA A 25 0.97 -10.13 -1.64
C ALA A 25 0.86 -10.74 -0.23
N LEU A 26 -0.18 -10.39 0.53
CA LEU A 26 -0.41 -10.91 1.88
C LEU A 26 -0.68 -12.42 1.88
N GLU A 27 -1.52 -12.91 0.95
CA GLU A 27 -1.77 -14.35 0.77
C GLU A 27 -0.49 -15.11 0.39
N ALA A 28 0.43 -14.46 -0.33
CA ALA A 28 1.74 -15.02 -0.71
C ALA A 28 2.82 -14.91 0.38
N GLY A 29 2.50 -14.32 1.54
CA GLY A 29 3.44 -14.06 2.63
C GLY A 29 4.45 -12.94 2.36
N ILE A 30 4.15 -12.04 1.40
CA ILE A 30 4.96 -10.88 1.06
C ILE A 30 4.39 -9.67 1.79
N TYR A 31 5.18 -9.11 2.71
CA TYR A 31 4.76 -7.94 3.47
C TYR A 31 4.88 -6.67 2.63
N ILE A 32 3.78 -5.91 2.56
CA ILE A 32 3.72 -4.54 2.06
C ILE A 32 3.21 -3.68 3.21
N PRO A 33 3.86 -2.57 3.58
CA PRO A 33 3.36 -1.70 4.64
C PRO A 33 1.99 -1.09 4.28
N TYR A 34 1.01 -1.16 5.18
CA TYR A 34 -0.28 -0.49 5.02
C TYR A 34 -0.78 0.01 6.37
N LEU A 35 -1.60 1.06 6.36
CA LEU A 35 -2.21 1.63 7.57
C LEU A 35 -3.74 1.75 7.46
N CYS A 36 -4.27 2.09 6.27
CA CYS A 36 -5.70 2.34 6.07
C CYS A 36 -6.46 1.17 5.42
N HIS A 37 -5.81 0.05 5.13
CA HIS A 37 -6.48 -1.11 4.53
C HIS A 37 -7.07 -2.01 5.61
N HIS A 38 -8.32 -2.45 5.40
CA HIS A 38 -9.00 -3.41 6.25
C HIS A 38 -9.88 -4.34 5.37
N PRO A 39 -9.86 -5.67 5.55
CA PRO A 39 -10.54 -6.62 4.65
C PRO A 39 -12.06 -6.40 4.52
N ASN A 40 -12.70 -5.87 5.57
CA ASN A 40 -14.15 -5.63 5.59
C ASN A 40 -14.55 -4.22 5.12
N LEU A 41 -13.60 -3.39 4.67
CA LEU A 41 -13.86 -2.02 4.24
C LEU A 41 -13.36 -1.80 2.81
N PRO A 42 -14.02 -0.92 2.03
CA PRO A 42 -13.53 -0.56 0.72
C PRO A 42 -12.15 0.13 0.84
N PRO A 43 -11.27 -0.03 -0.16
CA PRO A 43 -9.96 0.59 -0.15
C PRO A 43 -10.07 2.11 -0.30
N ILE A 44 -9.41 2.83 0.61
CA ILE A 44 -9.41 4.30 0.65
C ILE A 44 -8.17 4.89 -0.04
N GLY A 45 -7.03 4.18 0.00
CA GLY A 45 -5.79 4.59 -0.69
C GLY A 45 -5.05 5.80 -0.11
N GLU A 46 -5.57 6.44 0.94
CA GLU A 46 -5.04 7.72 1.45
C GLU A 46 -3.70 7.61 2.20
N CYS A 47 -3.40 6.49 2.86
CA CYS A 47 -2.18 6.40 3.66
C CYS A 47 -0.89 6.41 2.82
N GLY A 48 -0.95 5.97 1.56
CA GLY A 48 0.19 5.92 0.64
C GLY A 48 1.35 5.01 1.06
N LEU A 49 1.23 4.22 2.14
CA LEU A 49 2.30 3.33 2.59
C LEU A 49 2.42 2.07 1.73
N CYS A 50 1.31 1.63 1.13
CA CYS A 50 1.24 0.44 0.28
C CYS A 50 1.75 0.66 -1.15
N LEU A 51 2.53 1.72 -1.37
CA LEU A 51 3.06 2.09 -2.67
C LEU A 51 3.94 0.96 -3.22
N VAL A 52 3.71 0.58 -4.47
CA VAL A 52 4.49 -0.42 -5.21
C VAL A 52 4.72 0.07 -6.64
N ARG A 53 5.72 -0.49 -7.31
CA ARG A 53 5.97 -0.23 -8.72
C ARG A 53 5.47 -1.38 -9.57
N VAL A 54 4.65 -1.08 -10.57
CA VAL A 54 4.16 -2.04 -11.56
C VAL A 54 4.75 -1.69 -12.92
N ASN A 55 5.33 -2.69 -13.58
CA ASN A 55 5.92 -2.49 -14.90
C ASN A 55 4.84 -2.08 -15.92
N GLY A 56 5.05 -0.95 -16.61
CA GLY A 56 4.07 -0.37 -17.55
C GLY A 56 3.07 0.60 -16.93
N MET A 57 2.85 0.58 -15.61
CA MET A 57 1.93 1.50 -14.92
C MET A 57 2.64 2.53 -14.03
N GLY A 58 3.88 2.26 -13.62
CA GLY A 58 4.63 3.15 -12.73
C GLY A 58 4.35 2.88 -11.26
N LEU A 59 4.28 3.93 -10.43
CA LEU A 59 3.99 3.82 -9.00
C LEU A 59 2.48 3.84 -8.75
N VAL A 60 1.99 2.82 -8.06
CA VAL A 60 0.56 2.64 -7.75
C VAL A 60 0.39 2.22 -6.29
N ASN A 61 -0.82 2.36 -5.76
CA ASN A 61 -1.17 1.86 -4.44
C ASN A 61 -1.55 0.38 -4.55
N ALA A 62 -0.90 -0.49 -3.78
CA ALA A 62 -1.23 -1.92 -3.82
C ALA A 62 -2.65 -2.23 -3.32
N CYS A 63 -3.23 -1.39 -2.46
CA CYS A 63 -4.53 -1.65 -1.83
C CYS A 63 -5.74 -1.37 -2.71
N ASP A 64 -5.60 -0.61 -3.81
CA ASP A 64 -6.71 -0.23 -4.70
C ASP A 64 -6.51 -0.75 -6.14
N THR A 65 -5.30 -1.22 -6.47
CA THR A 65 -4.98 -1.72 -7.80
C THR A 65 -5.25 -3.21 -7.89
N LEU A 66 -6.10 -3.60 -8.85
CA LEU A 66 -6.42 -5.00 -9.14
C LEU A 66 -5.26 -5.69 -9.85
N VAL A 67 -5.12 -7.00 -9.59
CA VAL A 67 -4.14 -7.83 -10.29
C VAL A 67 -4.61 -8.19 -11.70
N GLU A 68 -3.70 -8.14 -12.65
CA GLU A 68 -3.89 -8.61 -14.03
C GLU A 68 -2.85 -9.68 -14.38
N GLU A 69 -3.19 -10.54 -15.33
CA GLU A 69 -2.32 -11.63 -15.79
C GLU A 69 -0.95 -11.10 -16.25
N GLY A 70 0.12 -11.71 -15.74
CA GLY A 70 1.50 -11.36 -16.10
C GLY A 70 2.04 -10.09 -15.47
N MET A 71 1.31 -9.44 -14.55
CA MET A 71 1.80 -8.24 -13.85
C MET A 71 3.14 -8.49 -13.16
N LYS A 72 4.06 -7.54 -13.30
CA LYS A 72 5.36 -7.54 -12.63
C LYS A 72 5.42 -6.39 -11.63
N ILE A 73 5.46 -6.75 -10.35
CA ILE A 73 5.36 -5.84 -9.20
C ILE A 73 6.68 -5.85 -8.44
N VAL A 74 7.18 -4.66 -8.13
CA VAL A 74 8.33 -4.42 -7.27
C VAL A 74 7.83 -3.73 -6.01
N THR A 75 8.01 -4.36 -4.85
CA THR A 75 7.48 -3.86 -3.57
C THR A 75 8.49 -3.03 -2.78
N GLU A 76 9.77 -3.13 -3.11
CA GLU A 76 10.87 -2.47 -2.40
C GLU A 76 11.94 -2.00 -3.39
N ASN A 77 12.30 -0.72 -3.30
CA ASN A 77 13.46 -0.11 -3.94
C ASN A 77 13.73 1.25 -3.27
N GLU A 78 14.83 1.91 -3.61
CA GLU A 78 15.21 3.18 -2.97
C GLU A 78 14.16 4.29 -3.11
N GLU A 79 13.50 4.35 -4.27
CA GLU A 79 12.48 5.36 -4.56
C GLU A 79 11.20 5.13 -3.75
N ILE A 80 10.70 3.89 -3.71
CA ILE A 80 9.55 3.47 -2.91
C ILE A 80 9.84 3.71 -1.43
N ALA A 81 11.05 3.37 -0.96
CA ALA A 81 11.46 3.59 0.43
C ALA A 81 11.49 5.08 0.78
N SER A 82 11.98 5.95 -0.12
CA SER A 82 11.96 7.40 0.08
C SER A 82 10.54 7.94 0.17
N LEU A 83 9.68 7.57 -0.79
CA LEU A 83 8.29 8.02 -0.83
C LEU A 83 7.50 7.55 0.39
N ARG A 84 7.71 6.30 0.85
CA ARG A 84 7.09 5.81 2.09
C ARG A 84 7.52 6.61 3.32
N ARG A 85 8.81 6.97 3.42
CA ARG A 85 9.32 7.83 4.50
C ARG A 85 8.69 9.22 4.45
N GLU A 86 8.57 9.83 3.27
CA GLU A 86 7.91 11.13 3.10
C GLU A 86 6.43 11.06 3.49
N ARG A 87 5.70 10.04 3.03
CA ARG A 87 4.29 9.81 3.39
C ARG A 87 4.12 9.64 4.89
N LEU A 88 4.93 8.78 5.52
CA LEU A 88 4.88 8.59 6.97
C LEU A 88 5.19 9.89 7.72
N THR A 89 6.19 10.66 7.27
CA THR A 89 6.53 11.95 7.86
C THR A 89 5.35 12.92 7.75
N GLY A 90 4.71 13.01 6.59
CA GLY A 90 3.52 13.85 6.39
C GLY A 90 2.35 13.46 7.32
N LEU A 91 2.10 12.16 7.47
CA LEU A 91 1.08 11.64 8.40
C LEU A 91 1.40 12.01 9.85
N LEU A 92 2.65 11.84 10.28
CA LEU A 92 3.09 12.17 11.64
C LEU A 92 3.06 13.68 11.92
N MET A 93 3.46 14.51 10.96
CA MET A 93 3.38 15.97 11.07
C MET A 93 1.93 16.45 11.21
N SER A 94 1.01 15.89 10.41
CA SER A 94 -0.43 16.17 10.55
C SER A 94 -0.96 15.86 11.96
N HIS A 95 -0.51 14.74 12.54
CA HIS A 95 -0.86 14.38 13.91
C HIS A 95 -0.24 15.33 14.96
N LEU A 96 1.07 15.62 14.85
CA LEU A 96 1.81 16.44 15.82
C LEU A 96 1.29 17.89 15.89
N PHE A 97 0.97 18.49 14.73
CA PHE A 97 0.37 19.83 14.68
C PHE A 97 -1.07 19.86 15.23
N ARG A 98 -1.80 18.74 15.22
CA ARG A 98 -3.13 18.65 15.88
C ARG A 98 -3.03 18.49 17.39
N MET A 99 -1.95 17.92 17.91
CA MET A 99 -1.75 17.76 19.36
C MET A 99 -1.55 19.09 20.09
N HIS A 100 -0.93 20.09 19.45
CA HIS A 100 -0.84 21.45 20.01
C HIS A 100 -2.22 22.08 20.27
N ARG A 101 -3.23 21.73 19.48
CA ARG A 101 -4.60 22.23 19.63
C ARG A 101 -5.40 21.52 20.73
N LEU A 102 -4.97 20.33 21.16
CA LEU A 102 -5.58 19.60 22.28
C LEU A 102 -5.03 20.07 23.63
N LEU A 103 -3.78 20.55 23.68
CA LEU A 103 -3.19 21.12 24.90
C LEU A 103 -3.78 22.49 25.27
N GLU A 104 -4.25 23.26 24.30
CA GLU A 104 -4.95 24.54 24.54
C GLU A 104 -6.35 24.34 25.14
N ILE A 105 -7.02 23.22 24.85
CA ILE A 105 -8.36 22.91 25.40
C ILE A 105 -8.28 22.41 26.85
N SER A 106 -7.13 21.91 27.30
CA SER A 106 -6.91 21.49 28.70
C SER A 106 -6.57 22.64 29.65
N GLN A 107 -6.49 23.87 29.15
CA GLN A 107 -6.17 25.09 29.93
C GLN A 107 -7.37 26.05 30.03
N MET A 108 -8.58 25.61 29.67
CA MET A 108 -9.86 26.29 29.93
C MET A 108 -10.62 25.64 31.08
#